data_AF-A0AAU9WKD8-F1
#
_entry.id   AF-A0AAU9WKD8-F1
#
_cell.length_a   1.000
_cell.length_b   1.000
_cell.length_c   1.000
_cell.angle_alpha   90.00
_cell.angle_beta   90.00
_cell.angle_gamma   90.00
#
_symmetry.space_group_name_H-M   'P 1'
#
loop_
_entity.id
_entity.type
_entity.pdbx_description
1 polymer ?
#
loop_
_entity_poly.entity_id
_entity_poly.type
_entity_poly.pdbx_seq_one_letter_code
_entity_poly.pdbx_strand_id
1 'polypeptide(L)'
;TEPVRWPSGRYGIPKPVAECPRAGGFRWEKGWRYQDTEDTNSANSKSPQFHLDGEVREAGIARSFCMKTSTADDSNRPHWPSGQYCIYKKRTCPPDLESGYVYWDDEDDDNRNDKRGILPTGKYGKNTKIYFCCATSGNKTDPIIIPAKDPFFLLAYGSKKCQMVKWAVASVERIRYHTEDRNNKDKSYGAYPYNAGTKNPTIYYCYYRGCNKTLTSINGTFHSPNYPRTYPDGQYCSWRITINQTQRIRMTFTNFSLQYESDTDELYVYDGENATGKILGVFYGAHPPPEEGIFSSSNHLFVMFRSDSKGSYAGFNVSYYGVSFPSVNVVAVVIPVVLAVLLVCMGSAVLFHITRPSDSALRCSTTEPQRLSFSFTLVTTNTNEINGLDGIELYAEVKNQHDVDDSGQLCCGKENENPSYEPAKSPDAAVVNPIYERMTEFSADDLYSEVKEQQNCDEVPCMDYENENPLYESAASDDILMVNPIYD
;
A
#
# COMPACT_ATOMS: atom_id res chain seq x y z
N THR A 1 -7.66 -10.51 0.48
CA THR A 1 -8.52 -9.94 -0.58
C THR A 1 -8.70 -10.96 -1.67
N GLU A 2 -9.92 -11.13 -2.16
CA GLU A 2 -10.22 -12.08 -3.24
C GLU A 2 -9.37 -11.80 -4.50
N PRO A 3 -9.02 -12.85 -5.28
CA PRO A 3 -8.28 -12.65 -6.52
C PRO A 3 -9.15 -11.89 -7.54
N VAL A 4 -8.68 -10.71 -7.96
CA VAL A 4 -9.29 -9.94 -9.05
C VAL A 4 -9.39 -10.83 -10.29
N ARG A 5 -10.61 -10.99 -10.83
CA ARG A 5 -10.89 -11.82 -12.00
C ARG A 5 -11.02 -10.97 -13.26
N TRP A 6 -10.72 -11.58 -14.41
CA TRP A 6 -10.97 -10.97 -15.71
C TRP A 6 -12.48 -10.76 -15.92
N PRO A 7 -12.91 -9.65 -16.54
CA PRO A 7 -14.32 -9.33 -16.72
C PRO A 7 -15.13 -10.35 -17.53
N SER A 8 -16.46 -10.26 -17.41
CA SER A 8 -17.43 -11.06 -18.16
C SER A 8 -17.43 -10.72 -19.66
N GLY A 9 -18.06 -11.58 -20.46
CA GLY A 9 -18.24 -11.41 -21.91
C GLY A 9 -17.16 -12.08 -22.76
N ARG A 10 -17.32 -11.98 -24.08
CA ARG A 10 -16.38 -12.51 -25.08
C ARG A 10 -15.59 -11.35 -25.67
N TYR A 11 -14.27 -11.47 -25.68
CA TYR A 11 -13.38 -10.41 -26.15
C TYR A 11 -12.00 -10.96 -26.46
N GLY A 12 -11.12 -10.10 -26.98
CA GLY A 12 -9.71 -10.40 -27.11
C GLY A 12 -8.83 -9.26 -26.63
N ILE A 13 -7.60 -9.59 -26.27
CA ILE A 13 -6.56 -8.62 -25.96
C ILE A 13 -5.31 -8.94 -26.80
N PRO A 14 -4.45 -7.94 -27.08
CA PRO A 14 -3.16 -8.19 -27.70
C PRO A 14 -2.34 -9.16 -26.83
N LYS A 15 -1.66 -10.13 -27.46
CA LYS A 15 -0.86 -11.13 -26.74
C LYS A 15 0.53 -10.55 -26.40
N PRO A 16 0.97 -10.60 -25.14
CA PRO A 16 2.37 -10.37 -24.79
C PRO A 16 3.29 -11.50 -25.24
N VAL A 17 4.57 -11.20 -25.47
CA VAL A 17 5.63 -12.20 -25.66
C VAL A 17 5.68 -13.18 -24.48
N ALA A 18 5.41 -12.67 -23.27
CA ALA A 18 5.39 -13.46 -22.04
C ALA A 18 4.31 -14.57 -21.98
N GLU A 19 3.29 -14.51 -22.85
CA GLU A 19 2.07 -15.34 -22.93
C GLU A 19 0.76 -14.64 -22.53
N CYS A 20 -0.36 -15.28 -22.87
CA CYS A 20 -1.68 -14.83 -22.42
C CYS A 20 -1.78 -14.88 -20.89
N PRO A 21 -2.36 -13.83 -20.24
CA PRO A 21 -2.40 -13.73 -18.78
C PRO A 21 -3.26 -14.85 -18.17
N ARG A 22 -3.07 -15.21 -16.90
CA ARG A 22 -3.95 -16.19 -16.26
C ARG A 22 -5.36 -15.63 -16.14
N ALA A 23 -6.32 -16.46 -16.54
CA ALA A 23 -7.72 -16.08 -16.69
C ALA A 23 -8.59 -16.38 -15.47
N GLY A 24 -8.15 -17.32 -14.62
CA GLY A 24 -8.89 -17.83 -13.45
C GLY A 24 -10.27 -18.36 -13.84
N GLY A 25 -10.39 -19.65 -14.13
CA GLY A 25 -11.67 -20.28 -14.50
C GLY A 25 -12.05 -20.21 -15.97
N PHE A 26 -11.18 -19.78 -16.89
CA PHE A 26 -11.31 -20.09 -18.33
C PHE A 26 -9.92 -20.22 -18.96
N ARG A 27 -9.85 -20.69 -20.21
CA ARG A 27 -8.62 -20.77 -20.99
C ARG A 27 -8.66 -19.78 -22.16
N TRP A 28 -7.58 -19.02 -22.33
CA TRP A 28 -7.40 -18.21 -23.53
C TRP A 28 -7.17 -19.09 -24.75
N GLU A 29 -7.95 -18.84 -25.79
CA GLU A 29 -7.63 -19.32 -27.13
C GLU A 29 -6.66 -18.35 -27.79
N LYS A 30 -5.75 -18.87 -28.61
CA LYS A 30 -4.72 -18.06 -29.27
C LYS A 30 -4.96 -18.03 -30.76
N GLY A 31 -4.57 -16.94 -31.38
CA GLY A 31 -4.45 -16.83 -32.82
C GLY A 31 -3.41 -15.80 -33.17
N TRP A 32 -2.99 -15.82 -34.42
CA TRP A 32 -2.06 -14.84 -34.96
C TRP A 32 -2.44 -14.52 -36.39
N ARG A 33 -1.98 -13.35 -36.85
CA ARG A 33 -2.09 -12.96 -38.25
C ARG A 33 -0.80 -12.31 -38.72
N TYR A 34 -0.48 -12.52 -39.98
CA TYR A 34 0.43 -11.71 -40.76
C TYR A 34 -0.42 -10.80 -41.65
N GLN A 35 -0.04 -9.53 -41.69
CA GLN A 35 -0.66 -8.49 -42.50
C GLN A 35 0.40 -7.96 -43.46
N ASP A 36 0.31 -8.35 -44.71
CA ASP A 36 1.03 -7.70 -45.81
C ASP A 36 0.49 -6.28 -45.97
N THR A 37 1.36 -5.31 -46.10
CA THR A 37 0.97 -3.90 -46.09
C THR A 37 1.34 -3.15 -47.37
N GLU A 38 2.62 -2.98 -47.65
CA GLU A 38 3.11 -2.24 -48.81
C GLU A 38 4.55 -2.68 -49.03
N ASP A 39 4.85 -3.26 -50.19
CA ASP A 39 6.17 -3.75 -50.51
C ASP A 39 7.12 -2.64 -51.01
N THR A 40 6.60 -1.48 -51.44
CA THR A 40 7.41 -0.38 -51.99
C THR A 40 7.54 0.82 -51.04
N ASN A 41 8.77 1.21 -50.69
CA ASN A 41 9.05 2.33 -49.78
C ASN A 41 8.30 2.27 -48.43
N SER A 42 8.07 1.06 -47.91
CA SER A 42 7.37 0.86 -46.65
C SER A 42 7.97 1.66 -45.50
N ALA A 43 7.10 2.33 -44.75
CA ALA A 43 7.45 3.05 -43.53
C ALA A 43 6.91 2.37 -42.25
N ASN A 44 6.71 1.05 -42.30
CA ASN A 44 6.35 0.25 -41.13
C ASN A 44 7.39 0.46 -40.01
N SER A 45 6.91 0.73 -38.80
CA SER A 45 7.83 0.90 -37.65
C SER A 45 7.16 0.57 -36.32
N LYS A 46 7.98 0.28 -35.31
CA LYS A 46 7.53 0.02 -33.94
C LYS A 46 8.32 0.81 -32.90
N SER A 47 7.80 0.83 -31.67
CA SER A 47 8.54 1.34 -30.51
C SER A 47 9.85 0.54 -30.29
N PRO A 48 10.92 1.17 -29.78
CA PRO A 48 12.16 0.47 -29.43
C PRO A 48 11.96 -0.61 -28.35
N GLN A 49 11.19 -0.29 -27.31
CA GLN A 49 10.69 -1.29 -26.37
C GLN A 49 9.41 -1.91 -26.93
N PHE A 50 9.37 -3.25 -26.97
CA PHE A 50 8.29 -3.97 -27.63
C PHE A 50 8.05 -5.32 -26.96
N HIS A 51 7.01 -5.41 -26.13
CA HIS A 51 6.60 -6.61 -25.40
C HIS A 51 5.40 -7.30 -26.03
N LEU A 52 4.82 -6.71 -27.07
CA LEU A 52 3.79 -7.36 -27.88
C LEU A 52 4.39 -8.56 -28.64
N ASP A 53 3.68 -9.69 -28.63
CA ASP A 53 3.98 -10.84 -29.48
C ASP A 53 3.61 -10.50 -30.93
N GLY A 54 4.57 -9.87 -31.62
CA GLY A 54 4.43 -9.41 -32.97
C GLY A 54 5.77 -9.05 -33.61
N GLU A 55 5.78 -9.08 -34.93
CA GLU A 55 6.92 -8.75 -35.76
C GLU A 55 6.53 -7.64 -36.74
N VAL A 56 7.40 -6.66 -36.90
CA VAL A 56 7.18 -5.53 -37.81
C VAL A 56 8.35 -5.53 -38.77
N ARG A 57 8.07 -5.90 -40.02
CA ARG A 57 9.01 -5.93 -41.15
C ARG A 57 8.61 -4.83 -42.15
N GLU A 58 9.44 -4.63 -43.16
CA GLU A 58 9.14 -3.71 -44.26
C GLU A 58 7.86 -4.15 -44.99
N ALA A 59 7.82 -5.37 -45.52
CA ALA A 59 6.67 -5.90 -46.27
C ALA A 59 5.38 -6.10 -45.44
N GLY A 60 5.49 -6.32 -44.13
CA GLY A 60 4.30 -6.62 -43.34
C GLY A 60 4.50 -6.81 -41.85
N ILE A 61 3.38 -7.03 -41.17
CA ILE A 61 3.26 -7.01 -39.71
C ILE A 61 2.56 -8.28 -39.23
N ALA A 62 3.27 -9.09 -38.44
CA ALA A 62 2.71 -10.20 -37.71
C ALA A 62 2.30 -9.79 -36.28
N ARG A 63 1.16 -10.28 -35.79
CA ARG A 63 0.75 -10.09 -34.39
C ARG A 63 -0.17 -11.20 -33.88
N SER A 64 -0.04 -11.48 -32.59
CA SER A 64 -0.80 -12.51 -31.88
C SER A 64 -1.88 -11.94 -30.95
N PHE A 65 -2.88 -12.77 -30.66
CA PHE A 65 -4.06 -12.42 -29.88
C PHE A 65 -4.35 -13.46 -28.79
N CYS A 66 -4.84 -12.99 -27.65
CA CYS A 66 -5.46 -13.81 -26.62
C CYS A 66 -6.97 -13.59 -26.68
N MET A 67 -7.73 -14.65 -26.90
CA MET A 67 -9.17 -14.60 -27.15
C MET A 67 -9.94 -15.37 -26.08
N LYS A 68 -10.85 -14.68 -25.40
CA LYS A 68 -11.86 -15.29 -24.53
C LYS A 68 -13.14 -15.51 -25.36
N THR A 69 -13.49 -16.76 -25.58
CA THR A 69 -14.57 -17.18 -26.48
C THR A 69 -15.80 -17.74 -25.77
N SER A 70 -15.61 -18.23 -24.55
CA SER A 70 -16.64 -18.81 -23.69
C SER A 70 -17.13 -17.80 -22.65
N THR A 71 -18.43 -17.90 -22.34
CA THR A 71 -19.11 -17.17 -21.26
C THR A 71 -19.61 -18.11 -20.17
N ALA A 72 -19.19 -19.39 -20.18
CA ALA A 72 -19.67 -20.40 -19.24
C ALA A 72 -19.37 -20.04 -17.78
N ASP A 73 -18.25 -19.35 -17.54
CA ASP A 73 -17.76 -19.01 -16.19
C ASP A 73 -17.99 -17.52 -15.85
N ASP A 74 -18.98 -16.87 -16.45
CA ASP A 74 -19.21 -15.41 -16.32
C ASP A 74 -20.08 -15.00 -15.12
N SER A 75 -20.84 -15.92 -14.51
CA SER A 75 -21.88 -15.60 -13.52
C SER A 75 -21.43 -14.74 -12.33
N ASN A 76 -20.15 -14.85 -11.93
CA ASN A 76 -19.56 -14.11 -10.81
C ASN A 76 -18.37 -13.26 -11.25
N ARG A 77 -18.31 -12.85 -12.52
CA ARG A 77 -17.24 -11.98 -13.04
C ARG A 77 -17.69 -10.53 -13.03
N PRO A 78 -16.77 -9.59 -12.75
CA PRO A 78 -17.09 -8.17 -12.83
C PRO A 78 -17.41 -7.76 -14.26
N HIS A 79 -18.18 -6.69 -14.42
CA HIS A 79 -18.30 -5.98 -15.69
C HIS A 79 -16.99 -5.25 -16.02
N TRP A 80 -16.85 -4.80 -17.27
CA TRP A 80 -15.72 -3.96 -17.63
C TRP A 80 -15.85 -2.60 -16.94
N PRO A 81 -14.81 -2.10 -16.26
CA PRO A 81 -14.89 -0.83 -15.56
C PRO A 81 -14.94 0.34 -16.56
N SER A 82 -15.66 1.41 -16.19
CA SER A 82 -15.62 2.67 -16.94
C SER A 82 -14.18 3.18 -17.04
N GLY A 83 -13.83 3.73 -18.20
CA GLY A 83 -12.51 4.28 -18.51
C GLY A 83 -12.36 4.57 -20.01
N GLN A 84 -11.14 4.83 -20.44
CA GLN A 84 -10.80 5.13 -21.84
C GLN A 84 -9.76 4.16 -22.38
N TYR A 85 -10.22 3.04 -22.94
CA TYR A 85 -9.38 1.99 -23.50
C TYR A 85 -10.18 1.09 -24.44
N CYS A 86 -9.49 0.36 -25.31
CA CYS A 86 -10.11 -0.58 -26.24
C CYS A 86 -9.58 -2.00 -26.06
N ILE A 87 -10.41 -2.95 -26.43
CA ILE A 87 -10.10 -4.38 -26.57
C ILE A 87 -10.62 -4.88 -27.92
N TYR A 88 -10.19 -6.06 -28.33
CA TYR A 88 -10.66 -6.68 -29.55
C TYR A 88 -12.07 -7.26 -29.39
N LYS A 89 -12.94 -7.02 -30.36
CA LYS A 89 -14.31 -7.55 -30.34
C LYS A 89 -14.33 -9.04 -30.64
N LYS A 90 -15.07 -9.84 -29.86
CA LYS A 90 -15.37 -11.25 -30.20
C LYS A 90 -16.87 -11.50 -30.17
N ARG A 91 -17.51 -11.54 -31.35
CA ARG A 91 -18.97 -11.57 -31.53
C ARG A 91 -19.63 -10.26 -31.10
N THR A 92 -20.23 -10.20 -29.92
CA THR A 92 -20.86 -9.01 -29.35
C THR A 92 -19.89 -8.35 -28.37
N CYS A 93 -19.97 -7.03 -28.22
CA CYS A 93 -19.18 -6.37 -27.18
C CYS A 93 -19.72 -6.76 -25.80
N PRO A 94 -18.84 -6.93 -24.79
CA PRO A 94 -19.26 -6.96 -23.40
C PRO A 94 -20.13 -5.74 -23.06
N PRO A 95 -20.98 -5.83 -22.02
CA PRO A 95 -21.71 -4.68 -21.50
C PRO A 95 -20.79 -3.49 -21.25
N ASP A 96 -21.33 -2.28 -21.41
CA ASP A 96 -20.64 -0.99 -21.16
C ASP A 96 -19.50 -0.65 -22.12
N LEU A 97 -19.21 -1.51 -23.10
CA LEU A 97 -18.23 -1.24 -24.16
C LEU A 97 -18.93 -0.93 -25.48
N GLU A 98 -18.58 0.22 -26.06
CA GLU A 98 -19.06 0.64 -27.37
C GLU A 98 -18.35 -0.11 -28.49
N SER A 99 -19.10 -0.45 -29.53
CA SER A 99 -18.55 -1.15 -30.69
C SER A 99 -18.05 -0.15 -31.74
N GLY A 100 -16.97 -0.54 -32.42
CA GLY A 100 -16.57 0.10 -33.67
C GLY A 100 -15.66 -0.78 -34.50
N TYR A 101 -15.20 -0.24 -35.62
CA TYR A 101 -14.26 -0.92 -36.50
C TYR A 101 -13.35 0.04 -37.22
N VAL A 102 -12.24 -0.51 -37.70
CA VAL A 102 -11.40 0.08 -38.73
C VAL A 102 -11.33 -0.86 -39.93
N TYR A 103 -11.21 -0.26 -41.10
CA TYR A 103 -10.98 -0.89 -42.37
C TYR A 103 -9.71 -0.25 -42.94
N TRP A 104 -8.70 -1.07 -43.20
CA TRP A 104 -7.45 -0.69 -43.82
C TRP A 104 -7.42 -1.30 -45.23
N ASP A 105 -7.25 -0.43 -46.22
CA ASP A 105 -6.82 -0.82 -47.56
C ASP A 105 -5.33 -1.17 -47.44
N ASP A 106 -5.07 -2.48 -47.42
CA ASP A 106 -3.72 -3.02 -47.32
C ASP A 106 -3.13 -3.09 -48.75
N GLU A 107 -2.29 -4.08 -49.06
CA GLU A 107 -1.69 -4.18 -50.38
C GLU A 107 -2.65 -4.74 -51.44
N ASP A 108 -2.71 -4.04 -52.57
CA ASP A 108 -3.58 -4.39 -53.68
C ASP A 108 -2.97 -5.43 -54.66
N ASP A 109 -1.66 -5.67 -54.59
CA ASP A 109 -0.90 -6.61 -55.45
C ASP A 109 -0.19 -7.70 -54.59
N ASP A 110 0.11 -8.88 -55.17
CA ASP A 110 0.79 -10.05 -54.55
C ASP A 110 0.51 -10.36 -53.07
N ASN A 111 -0.72 -10.16 -52.60
CA ASN A 111 -1.08 -10.21 -51.19
C ASN A 111 -0.79 -11.57 -50.50
N ARG A 112 0.12 -11.57 -49.52
CA ARG A 112 0.55 -12.73 -48.75
C ARG A 112 -0.02 -12.76 -47.32
N ASN A 113 -1.17 -12.14 -47.09
CA ASN A 113 -1.85 -12.19 -45.80
C ASN A 113 -2.05 -13.65 -45.32
N ASP A 114 -1.66 -13.91 -44.08
CA ASP A 114 -1.83 -15.24 -43.46
C ASP A 114 -2.40 -15.10 -42.04
N LYS A 115 -3.06 -16.15 -41.56
CA LYS A 115 -3.64 -16.19 -40.22
C LYS A 115 -3.90 -17.61 -39.74
N ARG A 116 -3.80 -17.82 -38.43
CA ARG A 116 -4.13 -19.09 -37.79
C ARG A 116 -4.76 -18.89 -36.42
N GLY A 117 -5.52 -19.89 -35.98
CA GLY A 117 -6.13 -19.90 -34.65
C GLY A 117 -7.32 -18.96 -34.53
N ILE A 118 -7.63 -18.53 -33.31
CA ILE A 118 -8.79 -17.68 -33.04
C ILE A 118 -8.40 -16.21 -33.11
N LEU A 119 -9.12 -15.48 -33.96
CA LEU A 119 -8.91 -14.06 -34.19
C LEU A 119 -10.05 -13.21 -33.61
N PRO A 120 -9.80 -11.90 -33.45
CA PRO A 120 -10.85 -10.91 -33.31
C PRO A 120 -11.90 -11.02 -34.43
N THR A 121 -13.05 -10.42 -34.19
CA THR A 121 -14.09 -10.29 -35.22
C THR A 121 -13.54 -9.38 -36.31
N GLY A 122 -13.60 -9.84 -37.56
CA GLY A 122 -13.00 -9.13 -38.68
C GLY A 122 -13.06 -9.88 -40.00
N LYS A 123 -12.62 -9.21 -41.05
CA LYS A 123 -12.30 -9.78 -42.37
C LYS A 123 -10.81 -9.55 -42.61
N TYR A 124 -10.09 -10.63 -42.88
CA TYR A 124 -8.64 -10.65 -43.05
C TYR A 124 -8.37 -11.32 -44.41
N GLY A 125 -8.79 -10.64 -45.47
CA GLY A 125 -8.61 -11.08 -46.85
C GLY A 125 -7.53 -10.23 -47.49
N LYS A 126 -7.79 -9.65 -48.65
CA LYS A 126 -6.91 -8.64 -49.26
C LYS A 126 -6.71 -7.44 -48.32
N ASN A 127 -7.83 -6.86 -47.91
CA ASN A 127 -7.90 -5.74 -46.98
C ASN A 127 -8.28 -6.20 -45.57
N THR A 128 -7.93 -5.38 -44.59
CA THR A 128 -8.19 -5.66 -43.17
C THR A 128 -9.42 -4.90 -42.70
N LYS A 129 -10.48 -5.62 -42.28
CA LYS A 129 -11.51 -5.06 -41.41
C LYS A 129 -11.40 -5.68 -40.03
N ILE A 130 -11.17 -4.89 -38.98
CA ILE A 130 -11.09 -5.40 -37.60
C ILE A 130 -11.99 -4.59 -36.67
N TYR A 131 -12.68 -5.30 -35.78
CA TYR A 131 -13.65 -4.71 -34.85
C TYR A 131 -13.10 -4.64 -33.43
N PHE A 132 -13.51 -3.60 -32.71
CA PHE A 132 -13.12 -3.31 -31.35
C PHE A 132 -14.34 -3.11 -30.46
N CYS A 133 -14.10 -3.24 -29.17
CA CYS A 133 -15.00 -2.82 -28.11
C CYS A 133 -14.21 -1.85 -27.22
N CYS A 134 -14.73 -0.65 -26.99
CA CYS A 134 -14.01 0.38 -26.25
C CYS A 134 -14.85 0.90 -25.09
N ALA A 135 -14.21 1.08 -23.95
CA ALA A 135 -14.74 1.92 -22.90
C ALA A 135 -14.47 3.37 -23.32
N THR A 136 -15.53 4.16 -23.37
CA THR A 136 -15.53 5.55 -23.85
C THR A 136 -15.90 6.54 -22.75
N SER A 137 -16.58 6.06 -21.70
CA SER A 137 -17.02 6.81 -20.52
C SER A 137 -15.95 6.84 -19.43
N GLY A 138 -15.84 7.93 -18.66
CA GLY A 138 -14.87 8.07 -17.56
C GLY A 138 -13.52 8.62 -18.01
N ASN A 139 -12.56 8.70 -17.08
CA ASN A 139 -11.24 9.30 -17.34
C ASN A 139 -10.11 8.25 -17.28
N LYS A 140 -9.11 8.43 -18.14
CA LYS A 140 -7.88 7.60 -18.15
C LYS A 140 -7.05 7.74 -16.89
N THR A 141 -7.25 8.82 -16.12
CA THR A 141 -6.55 9.09 -14.87
C THR A 141 -7.21 8.44 -13.66
N ASP A 142 -8.44 7.94 -13.80
CA ASP A 142 -9.14 7.26 -12.72
C ASP A 142 -8.73 5.78 -12.74
N PRO A 143 -7.99 5.26 -11.76
CA PRO A 143 -7.38 3.94 -11.85
C PRO A 143 -8.43 2.82 -11.79
N ILE A 144 -8.49 2.00 -12.84
CA ILE A 144 -9.39 0.84 -12.92
C ILE A 144 -8.76 -0.40 -12.31
N ILE A 145 -9.58 -1.41 -12.00
CA ILE A 145 -9.12 -2.71 -11.49
C ILE A 145 -9.25 -3.76 -12.57
N ILE A 146 -8.12 -4.29 -13.03
CA ILE A 146 -8.00 -5.42 -13.97
C ILE A 146 -6.92 -6.36 -13.41
N PRO A 147 -7.00 -7.69 -13.61
CA PRO A 147 -5.99 -8.60 -13.09
C PRO A 147 -4.58 -8.30 -13.62
N ALA A 148 -3.71 -7.77 -12.76
CA ALA A 148 -2.35 -7.33 -13.11
C ALA A 148 -1.24 -8.30 -12.69
N LYS A 149 -1.59 -9.52 -12.27
CA LYS A 149 -0.61 -10.52 -11.81
C LYS A 149 0.33 -10.97 -12.95
N ASP A 150 -0.24 -11.14 -14.14
CA ASP A 150 0.53 -11.43 -15.36
C ASP A 150 0.45 -10.21 -16.28
N PRO A 151 1.49 -9.97 -17.11
CA PRO A 151 1.45 -8.86 -18.03
C PRO A 151 0.31 -8.96 -19.05
N PHE A 152 -0.26 -7.83 -19.43
CA PHE A 152 -1.35 -7.78 -20.40
C PHE A 152 -1.33 -6.47 -21.18
N PHE A 153 -2.17 -6.40 -22.22
CA PHE A 153 -2.33 -5.20 -23.03
C PHE A 153 -3.78 -4.71 -23.04
N LEU A 154 -3.94 -3.39 -23.06
CA LEU A 154 -5.12 -2.72 -23.60
C LEU A 154 -4.69 -1.84 -24.77
N LEU A 155 -5.63 -1.41 -25.60
CA LEU A 155 -5.39 -0.48 -26.70
C LEU A 155 -5.76 0.93 -26.25
N ALA A 156 -4.95 1.94 -26.57
CA ALA A 156 -5.20 3.31 -26.16
C ALA A 156 -6.46 3.89 -26.86
N TYR A 157 -7.22 4.73 -26.17
CA TYR A 157 -8.43 5.38 -26.69
C TYR A 157 -8.39 6.91 -26.48
N GLY A 158 -8.83 7.66 -27.49
CA GLY A 158 -8.91 9.13 -27.50
C GLY A 158 -7.56 9.88 -27.51
N SER A 159 -6.50 9.28 -26.95
CA SER A 159 -5.12 9.78 -27.03
C SER A 159 -4.11 8.63 -26.86
N LYS A 160 -2.82 8.91 -27.03
CA LYS A 160 -1.74 7.93 -26.77
C LYS A 160 -1.53 7.58 -25.29
N LYS A 161 -2.19 8.28 -24.35
CA LYS A 161 -2.06 8.04 -22.90
C LYS A 161 -2.85 6.80 -22.51
N CYS A 162 -2.24 5.96 -21.67
CA CYS A 162 -2.88 4.75 -21.16
C CYS A 162 -3.91 5.04 -20.06
N GLN A 163 -4.91 4.17 -19.96
CA GLN A 163 -5.76 4.06 -18.80
C GLN A 163 -4.92 3.65 -17.58
N MET A 164 -5.05 4.34 -16.45
CA MET A 164 -4.43 3.94 -15.19
C MET A 164 -5.08 2.65 -14.68
N VAL A 165 -4.25 1.71 -14.20
CA VAL A 165 -4.71 0.42 -13.67
C VAL A 165 -4.07 0.19 -12.31
N LYS A 166 -4.88 -0.09 -11.29
CA LYS A 166 -4.37 -0.41 -9.95
C LYS A 166 -3.44 -1.61 -10.00
N TRP A 167 -2.36 -1.56 -9.22
CA TRP A 167 -1.38 -2.66 -9.08
C TRP A 167 -0.51 -2.91 -10.31
N ALA A 168 -0.54 -2.02 -11.31
CA ALA A 168 0.20 -2.15 -12.54
C ALA A 168 0.96 -0.87 -12.90
N VAL A 169 2.08 -1.06 -13.58
CA VAL A 169 2.80 0.00 -14.29
C VAL A 169 2.48 -0.10 -15.77
N ALA A 170 2.08 1.01 -16.38
CA ALA A 170 1.82 1.09 -17.80
C ALA A 170 3.04 1.61 -18.58
N SER A 171 3.29 1.05 -19.77
CA SER A 171 4.19 1.62 -20.78
C SER A 171 3.52 1.60 -22.15
N VAL A 172 3.77 2.62 -22.96
CA VAL A 172 3.17 2.74 -24.30
C VAL A 172 4.10 2.16 -25.35
N GLU A 173 3.57 1.25 -26.14
CA GLU A 173 4.18 0.71 -27.35
C GLU A 173 3.37 1.11 -28.57
N ARG A 174 4.00 1.22 -29.74
CA ARG A 174 3.27 1.49 -30.98
C ARG A 174 3.71 0.59 -32.12
N ILE A 175 2.79 0.38 -33.04
CA ILE A 175 3.06 -0.07 -34.40
C ILE A 175 2.49 0.97 -35.35
N ARG A 176 3.32 1.51 -36.23
CA ARG A 176 2.91 2.30 -37.39
C ARG A 176 2.80 1.36 -38.57
N TYR A 177 1.65 1.41 -39.24
CA TYR A 177 1.35 0.69 -40.46
C TYR A 177 1.55 1.65 -41.63
N HIS A 178 2.20 1.17 -42.68
CA HIS A 178 2.26 1.82 -43.97
C HIS A 178 1.31 1.08 -44.91
N THR A 179 0.06 1.53 -44.92
CA THR A 179 -1.03 1.04 -45.78
C THR A 179 -0.90 1.62 -47.18
N GLU A 180 -1.71 1.16 -48.14
CA GLU A 180 -1.61 1.61 -49.53
C GLU A 180 -1.73 3.14 -49.68
N ASP A 181 -0.86 3.71 -50.52
CA ASP A 181 -0.79 5.15 -50.77
C ASP A 181 -1.70 5.61 -51.94
N ARG A 182 -2.04 4.71 -52.88
CA ARG A 182 -2.83 5.02 -54.08
C ARG A 182 -4.28 4.60 -53.90
N ASN A 183 -5.24 5.49 -54.18
CA ASN A 183 -6.68 5.20 -54.07
C ASN A 183 -7.16 4.62 -52.71
N ASN A 184 -6.40 4.84 -51.64
CA ASN A 184 -6.67 4.35 -50.29
C ASN A 184 -8.14 4.56 -49.84
N LYS A 185 -8.82 3.46 -49.51
CA LYS A 185 -10.22 3.40 -49.06
C LYS A 185 -10.35 3.12 -47.56
N ASP A 186 -9.38 3.53 -46.75
CA ASP A 186 -9.43 3.42 -45.30
C ASP A 186 -10.72 4.03 -44.74
N LYS A 187 -11.38 3.29 -43.86
CA LYS A 187 -12.65 3.70 -43.25
C LYS A 187 -12.68 3.30 -41.78
N SER A 188 -13.36 4.09 -40.97
CA SER A 188 -13.62 3.75 -39.57
C SER A 188 -15.04 4.16 -39.18
N TYR A 189 -15.58 3.50 -38.16
CA TYR A 189 -16.90 3.81 -37.63
C TYR A 189 -17.04 3.35 -36.18
N GLY A 190 -17.77 4.11 -35.37
CA GLY A 190 -17.99 3.81 -33.95
C GLY A 190 -16.73 3.98 -33.10
N ALA A 191 -16.62 3.24 -32.02
CA ALA A 191 -15.48 3.33 -31.11
C ALA A 191 -14.30 2.43 -31.54
N TYR A 192 -13.12 3.03 -31.70
CA TYR A 192 -11.90 2.33 -32.13
C TYR A 192 -10.65 2.93 -31.46
N PRO A 193 -9.51 2.21 -31.44
CA PRO A 193 -8.29 2.69 -30.79
C PRO A 193 -7.78 4.01 -31.39
N TYR A 194 -7.11 4.81 -30.56
CA TYR A 194 -6.55 6.10 -30.98
C TYR A 194 -5.64 5.94 -32.22
N ASN A 195 -5.84 6.80 -33.22
CA ASN A 195 -5.15 6.79 -34.52
C ASN A 195 -5.30 5.52 -35.37
N ALA A 196 -6.21 4.60 -35.01
CA ALA A 196 -6.40 3.37 -35.78
C ALA A 196 -7.18 3.60 -37.09
N GLY A 197 -7.98 4.66 -37.18
CA GLY A 197 -8.83 4.95 -38.34
C GLY A 197 -8.25 5.96 -39.33
N THR A 198 -6.99 6.36 -39.17
CA THR A 198 -6.30 7.32 -40.05
C THR A 198 -5.52 6.60 -41.14
N LYS A 199 -5.22 7.28 -42.25
CA LYS A 199 -4.25 6.78 -43.24
C LYS A 199 -2.90 6.51 -42.59
N ASN A 200 -2.24 5.41 -42.98
CA ASN A 200 -0.98 4.96 -42.38
C ASN A 200 -1.07 4.92 -40.84
N PRO A 201 -2.01 4.12 -40.30
CA PRO A 201 -2.46 4.21 -38.92
C PRO A 201 -1.32 3.87 -37.96
N THR A 202 -1.37 4.46 -36.78
CA THR A 202 -0.48 4.09 -35.68
C THR A 202 -1.30 3.59 -34.51
N ILE A 203 -1.14 2.32 -34.19
CA ILE A 203 -1.83 1.68 -33.08
C ILE A 203 -0.96 1.78 -31.85
N TYR A 204 -1.53 2.33 -30.78
CA TYR A 204 -0.88 2.45 -29.48
C TYR A 204 -1.40 1.35 -28.54
N TYR A 205 -0.46 0.58 -28.02
CA TYR A 205 -0.66 -0.53 -27.12
C TYR A 205 -0.17 -0.13 -25.73
N CYS A 206 -1.04 -0.24 -24.74
CA CYS A 206 -0.72 -0.01 -23.34
C CYS A 206 -0.33 -1.35 -22.73
N TYR A 207 0.97 -1.53 -22.50
CA TYR A 207 1.52 -2.70 -21.82
C TYR A 207 1.46 -2.48 -20.32
N TYR A 208 0.82 -3.41 -19.61
CA TYR A 208 0.70 -3.38 -18.16
C TYR A 208 1.49 -4.51 -17.56
N ARG A 209 2.34 -4.19 -16.57
CA ARG A 209 3.05 -5.17 -15.75
C ARG A 209 2.72 -4.96 -14.28
N GLY A 210 2.45 -6.04 -13.54
CA GLY A 210 2.22 -5.97 -12.11
C GLY A 210 3.41 -5.38 -11.36
N CYS A 211 3.15 -4.55 -10.35
CA CYS A 211 4.20 -4.01 -9.47
C CYS A 211 4.02 -4.32 -7.99
N ASN A 212 3.06 -5.17 -7.63
CA ASN A 212 2.95 -5.68 -6.28
C ASN A 212 4.08 -6.66 -6.00
N LYS A 213 4.79 -6.48 -4.89
CA LYS A 213 5.85 -7.38 -4.44
C LYS A 213 5.59 -7.87 -3.03
N THR A 214 5.89 -9.13 -2.78
CA THR A 214 5.98 -9.70 -1.43
C THR A 214 7.44 -9.96 -1.13
N LEU A 215 7.92 -9.41 -0.01
CA LEU A 215 9.30 -9.44 0.43
C LEU A 215 9.35 -10.19 1.76
N THR A 216 10.02 -11.34 1.77
CA THR A 216 10.04 -12.26 2.92
C THR A 216 11.41 -12.40 3.59
N SER A 217 12.44 -11.80 2.99
CA SER A 217 13.79 -11.81 3.53
C SER A 217 13.86 -10.92 4.76
N ILE A 218 14.72 -11.27 5.72
CA ILE A 218 14.96 -10.47 6.94
C ILE A 218 15.43 -9.05 6.61
N ASN A 219 16.06 -8.84 5.46
CA ASN A 219 16.45 -7.54 4.95
C ASN A 219 16.25 -7.50 3.43
N GLY A 220 16.23 -6.29 2.88
CA GLY A 220 16.17 -6.10 1.45
C GLY A 220 15.99 -4.65 1.04
N THR A 221 15.83 -4.44 -0.26
CA THR A 221 15.58 -3.12 -0.84
C THR A 221 14.45 -3.17 -1.84
N PHE A 222 13.77 -2.04 -2.00
CA PHE A 222 12.80 -1.81 -3.07
C PHE A 222 12.76 -0.33 -3.42
N HIS A 223 12.27 -0.04 -4.62
CA HIS A 223 12.30 1.32 -5.16
C HIS A 223 11.06 1.58 -6.03
N SER A 224 10.79 2.85 -6.27
CA SER A 224 9.78 3.28 -7.24
C SER A 224 10.07 2.71 -8.63
N PRO A 225 9.05 2.53 -9.49
CA PRO A 225 9.27 2.12 -10.87
C PRO A 225 10.27 3.04 -11.59
N ASN A 226 11.15 2.45 -12.40
CA ASN A 226 12.21 3.13 -13.17
C ASN A 226 13.36 3.81 -12.40
N TYR A 227 13.35 3.81 -11.06
CA TYR A 227 14.45 4.35 -10.24
C TYR A 227 15.82 3.85 -10.73
N PRO A 228 16.85 4.71 -10.86
CA PRO A 228 16.91 6.12 -10.42
C PRO A 228 16.34 7.14 -11.42
N ARG A 229 15.74 6.69 -12.54
CA ARG A 229 15.01 7.58 -13.45
C ARG A 229 13.64 7.89 -12.88
N THR A 230 12.95 8.84 -13.50
CA THR A 230 11.63 9.25 -13.02
C THR A 230 10.61 8.12 -13.10
N TYR A 231 9.77 8.01 -12.07
CA TYR A 231 8.64 7.07 -12.09
C TYR A 231 7.64 7.50 -13.17
N PRO A 232 6.92 6.57 -13.82
CA PRO A 232 5.86 6.97 -14.75
C PRO A 232 4.69 7.61 -14.01
N ASP A 233 3.87 8.39 -14.70
CA ASP A 233 2.61 8.89 -14.13
C ASP A 233 1.64 7.72 -13.84
N GLY A 234 0.73 7.91 -12.90
CA GLY A 234 -0.41 7.04 -12.66
C GLY A 234 -0.08 5.68 -12.06
N GLN A 235 0.97 5.60 -11.24
CA GLN A 235 1.38 4.37 -10.58
C GLN A 235 0.46 4.03 -9.43
N TYR A 236 0.33 2.74 -9.17
CA TYR A 236 -0.36 2.24 -7.98
C TYR A 236 0.30 0.93 -7.57
N CYS A 237 1.45 1.02 -6.89
CA CYS A 237 2.31 -0.12 -6.58
C CYS A 237 2.33 -0.41 -5.08
N SER A 238 2.59 -1.66 -4.71
CA SER A 238 2.69 -2.04 -3.30
C SER A 238 3.80 -3.02 -3.01
N TRP A 239 4.27 -2.97 -1.77
CA TRP A 239 5.25 -3.88 -1.21
C TRP A 239 4.72 -4.39 0.12
N ARG A 240 4.53 -5.70 0.21
CA ARG A 240 4.23 -6.38 1.47
C ARG A 240 5.51 -6.99 2.02
N ILE A 241 5.93 -6.53 3.17
CA ILE A 241 7.11 -7.03 3.87
C ILE A 241 6.63 -7.92 4.99
N THR A 242 7.16 -9.14 5.08
CA THR A 242 6.82 -10.11 6.12
C THR A 242 8.06 -10.86 6.52
N ILE A 243 8.60 -10.54 7.69
CA ILE A 243 9.81 -11.17 8.23
C ILE A 243 9.46 -12.18 9.33
N ASN A 244 10.47 -12.73 10.00
CA ASN A 244 10.29 -13.65 11.12
C ASN A 244 9.49 -13.00 12.27
N GLN A 245 8.61 -13.76 12.92
CA GLN A 245 7.67 -13.31 13.95
C GLN A 245 8.36 -12.73 15.20
N THR A 246 9.62 -13.05 15.45
CA THR A 246 10.38 -12.58 16.63
C THR A 246 11.00 -11.18 16.45
N GLN A 247 10.73 -10.51 15.34
CA GLN A 247 11.35 -9.24 14.98
C GLN A 247 10.31 -8.24 14.49
N ARG A 248 10.65 -6.94 14.60
CA ARG A 248 9.95 -5.86 13.92
C ARG A 248 10.76 -5.34 12.76
N ILE A 249 10.13 -4.64 11.83
CA ILE A 249 10.77 -4.11 10.63
C ILE A 249 11.19 -2.66 10.89
N ARG A 250 12.46 -2.34 10.61
CA ARG A 250 12.91 -0.96 10.43
C ARG A 250 13.09 -0.69 8.95
N MET A 251 12.48 0.40 8.47
CA MET A 251 12.50 0.83 7.07
C MET A 251 13.16 2.20 6.96
N THR A 252 14.12 2.36 6.06
CA THR A 252 14.91 3.59 5.87
C THR A 252 14.98 3.97 4.40
N PHE A 253 15.06 5.27 4.12
CA PHE A 253 15.08 5.82 2.77
C PHE A 253 16.48 6.32 2.44
N THR A 254 17.09 5.78 1.39
CA THR A 254 18.38 6.30 0.88
C THR A 254 18.17 7.52 -0.02
N ASN A 255 17.02 7.57 -0.71
CA ASN A 255 16.63 8.71 -1.53
C ASN A 255 15.10 8.80 -1.55
N PHE A 256 14.58 10.03 -1.55
CA PHE A 256 13.15 10.29 -1.62
C PHE A 256 12.90 11.60 -2.36
N SER A 257 12.19 11.52 -3.48
CA SER A 257 11.87 12.64 -4.37
C SER A 257 10.55 12.35 -5.07
N LEU A 258 9.46 12.89 -4.51
CA LEU A 258 8.10 12.86 -5.05
C LEU A 258 7.63 14.30 -5.37
N GLN A 259 6.44 14.46 -5.96
CA GLN A 259 5.79 15.77 -6.08
C GLN A 259 5.70 16.49 -4.73
N TYR A 260 5.83 17.81 -4.76
CA TYR A 260 5.95 18.63 -3.56
C TYR A 260 4.63 18.65 -2.77
N GLU A 261 3.49 18.71 -3.45
CA GLU A 261 2.17 18.86 -2.87
C GLU A 261 1.58 17.54 -2.34
N SER A 262 0.79 17.63 -1.26
CA SER A 262 -0.05 16.52 -0.80
C SER A 262 -1.11 16.16 -1.85
N ASP A 263 -1.75 14.98 -1.70
CA ASP A 263 -2.81 14.46 -2.58
C ASP A 263 -2.41 14.18 -4.04
N THR A 264 -1.16 14.45 -4.43
CA THR A 264 -0.60 14.11 -5.74
C THR A 264 0.09 12.75 -5.69
N ASP A 265 1.41 12.74 -5.45
CA ASP A 265 2.25 11.56 -5.37
C ASP A 265 2.57 11.24 -3.91
N GLU A 266 2.06 10.09 -3.45
CA GLU A 266 2.08 9.75 -2.03
C GLU A 266 2.55 8.32 -1.81
N LEU A 267 3.43 8.17 -0.83
CA LEU A 267 3.87 6.90 -0.29
C LEU A 267 3.24 6.68 1.07
N TYR A 268 2.31 5.73 1.13
CA TYR A 268 1.66 5.29 2.36
C TYR A 268 2.44 4.14 2.98
N VAL A 269 2.60 4.19 4.30
CA VAL A 269 3.21 3.12 5.09
C VAL A 269 2.22 2.69 6.16
N TYR A 270 1.85 1.41 6.14
CA TYR A 270 0.89 0.80 7.05
C TYR A 270 1.59 -0.26 7.92
N ASP A 271 1.26 -0.25 9.20
CA ASP A 271 1.64 -1.25 10.18
C ASP A 271 0.70 -2.46 10.10
N GLY A 272 1.16 -3.52 9.44
CA GLY A 272 0.36 -4.72 9.18
C GLY A 272 0.58 -5.31 7.78
N GLU A 273 -0.20 -6.33 7.44
CA GLU A 273 -0.03 -7.08 6.19
C GLU A 273 -0.56 -6.36 4.94
N ASN A 274 -1.46 -5.39 5.12
CA ASN A 274 -2.20 -4.77 4.04
C ASN A 274 -2.70 -3.36 4.44
N ALA A 275 -3.46 -2.71 3.55
CA ALA A 275 -3.94 -1.34 3.73
C ALA A 275 -4.99 -1.14 4.84
N THR A 276 -5.43 -2.20 5.55
CA THR A 276 -6.29 -2.08 6.75
C THR A 276 -5.47 -1.87 8.03
N GLY A 277 -4.14 -1.97 7.96
CA GLY A 277 -3.25 -1.70 9.10
C GLY A 277 -3.27 -0.23 9.53
N LYS A 278 -2.69 0.07 10.69
CA LYS A 278 -2.55 1.45 11.17
C LYS A 278 -1.60 2.23 10.25
N ILE A 279 -1.97 3.42 9.80
CA ILE A 279 -1.06 4.28 9.02
C ILE A 279 0.06 4.77 9.94
N LEU A 280 1.30 4.46 9.56
CA LEU A 280 2.51 5.00 10.21
C LEU A 280 2.94 6.33 9.59
N GLY A 281 2.61 6.56 8.33
CA GLY A 281 2.86 7.84 7.66
C GLY A 281 2.40 7.87 6.21
N VAL A 282 2.18 9.09 5.71
CA VAL A 282 1.91 9.40 4.30
C VAL A 282 2.95 10.41 3.87
N PHE A 283 3.83 10.01 2.96
CA PHE A 283 5.00 10.80 2.58
C PHE A 283 4.89 11.31 1.15
N TYR A 284 5.32 12.55 0.95
CA TYR A 284 5.32 13.27 -0.32
C TYR A 284 6.45 14.31 -0.29
N GLY A 285 6.69 15.05 -1.36
CA GLY A 285 7.90 15.87 -1.53
C GLY A 285 8.13 16.93 -0.44
N ALA A 286 7.08 17.62 0.03
CA ALA A 286 7.19 18.56 1.15
C ALA A 286 7.12 17.91 2.54
N HIS A 287 6.80 16.61 2.61
CA HIS A 287 6.76 15.83 3.85
C HIS A 287 7.50 14.49 3.65
N PRO A 288 8.84 14.52 3.56
CA PRO A 288 9.64 13.31 3.36
C PRO A 288 9.62 12.42 4.63
N PRO A 289 9.98 11.13 4.50
CA PRO A 289 10.10 10.23 5.64
C PRO A 289 11.16 10.67 6.66
N PRO A 290 10.99 10.33 7.95
CA PRO A 290 11.96 10.61 9.01
C PRO A 290 13.32 9.96 8.73
N GLU A 291 14.41 10.63 9.11
CA GLU A 291 15.78 10.16 8.88
C GLU A 291 16.14 8.92 9.72
N GLU A 292 15.61 8.84 10.93
CA GLU A 292 15.74 7.69 11.83
C GLU A 292 15.06 6.42 11.28
N GLY A 293 14.16 6.59 10.31
CA GLY A 293 13.40 5.54 9.67
C GLY A 293 12.09 5.20 10.38
N ILE A 294 11.33 4.29 9.77
CA ILE A 294 10.00 3.91 10.23
C ILE A 294 10.06 2.50 10.84
N PHE A 295 9.44 2.33 11.99
CA PHE A 295 9.37 1.05 12.71
C PHE A 295 7.95 0.50 12.69
N SER A 296 7.78 -0.77 12.33
CA SER A 296 6.53 -1.50 12.55
C SER A 296 6.38 -1.91 14.02
N SER A 297 5.15 -2.19 14.45
CA SER A 297 4.89 -2.84 15.74
C SER A 297 4.99 -4.37 15.66
N SER A 298 4.94 -4.93 14.44
CA SER A 298 4.95 -6.37 14.18
C SER A 298 6.01 -6.77 13.15
N ASN A 299 6.05 -8.04 12.76
CA ASN A 299 6.87 -8.56 11.67
C ASN A 299 6.27 -8.27 10.27
N HIS A 300 5.23 -7.44 10.19
CA HIS A 300 4.54 -7.08 8.95
C HIS A 300 4.56 -5.57 8.70
N LEU A 301 4.83 -5.18 7.46
CA LEU A 301 4.72 -3.81 6.99
C LEU A 301 4.16 -3.80 5.57
N PHE A 302 3.22 -2.91 5.29
CA PHE A 302 2.65 -2.74 3.96
C PHE A 302 2.90 -1.32 3.45
N VAL A 303 3.51 -1.21 2.28
CA VAL A 303 3.86 0.05 1.66
C VAL A 303 3.10 0.19 0.35
N MET A 304 2.51 1.35 0.09
CA MET A 304 1.76 1.63 -1.13
C MET A 304 2.18 2.98 -1.70
N PHE A 305 2.57 2.97 -2.98
CA PHE A 305 2.89 4.18 -3.72
C PHE A 305 1.80 4.45 -4.75
N ARG A 306 1.22 5.65 -4.72
CA ARG A 306 0.36 6.18 -5.76
C ARG A 306 0.99 7.40 -6.39
N SER A 307 0.90 7.53 -7.71
CA SER A 307 1.20 8.79 -8.40
C SER A 307 0.01 9.27 -9.23
N ASP A 308 -0.10 10.58 -9.38
CA ASP A 308 -1.14 11.23 -10.16
C ASP A 308 -0.85 11.17 -11.68
N SER A 309 -1.57 11.95 -12.47
CA SER A 309 -1.46 11.91 -13.94
C SER A 309 -0.36 12.79 -14.54
N LYS A 310 0.43 13.51 -13.73
CA LYS A 310 1.41 14.49 -14.20
C LYS A 310 2.47 14.81 -13.13
N GLY A 311 3.74 14.92 -13.53
CA GLY A 311 4.75 15.49 -12.64
C GLY A 311 5.57 14.42 -11.93
N SER A 312 6.39 13.71 -12.68
CA SER A 312 7.25 12.66 -12.13
C SER A 312 8.61 13.17 -11.67
N TYR A 313 9.13 12.58 -10.59
CA TYR A 313 10.47 12.83 -10.04
C TYR A 313 11.26 11.51 -9.93
N ALA A 314 12.50 11.56 -9.43
CA ALA A 314 13.38 10.37 -9.33
C ALA A 314 12.76 9.24 -8.49
N GLY A 315 11.85 9.55 -7.58
CA GLY A 315 11.12 8.59 -6.76
C GLY A 315 11.86 8.26 -5.47
N PHE A 316 11.81 7.00 -5.06
CA PHE A 316 12.39 6.58 -3.79
C PHE A 316 13.17 5.29 -3.91
N ASN A 317 14.15 5.13 -3.03
CA ASN A 317 14.86 3.88 -2.80
C ASN A 317 14.90 3.59 -1.30
N VAL A 318 14.36 2.43 -0.94
CA VAL A 318 14.11 2.01 0.43
C VAL A 318 14.94 0.77 0.73
N SER A 319 15.54 0.76 1.91
CA SER A 319 16.08 -0.43 2.55
C SER A 319 15.27 -0.77 3.79
N TYR A 320 15.14 -2.06 4.08
CA TYR A 320 14.50 -2.52 5.32
C TYR A 320 15.31 -3.67 5.93
N TYR A 321 15.18 -3.84 7.24
CA TYR A 321 15.73 -4.98 7.95
C TYR A 321 14.97 -5.28 9.24
N GLY A 322 14.99 -6.55 9.63
CA GLY A 322 14.46 -7.03 10.89
C GLY A 322 15.34 -6.60 12.05
N VAL A 323 14.73 -5.98 13.04
CA VAL A 323 15.32 -5.68 14.34
C VAL A 323 14.58 -6.47 15.39
N SER A 324 15.31 -7.14 16.29
CA SER A 324 14.69 -7.81 17.42
C SER A 324 13.91 -6.79 18.25
N PHE A 325 12.78 -7.20 18.81
CA PHE A 325 12.11 -6.39 19.82
C PHE A 325 13.13 -6.08 20.92
N PRO A 326 13.16 -4.84 21.44
CA PRO A 326 13.92 -4.59 22.65
C PRO A 326 13.37 -5.55 23.70
N SER A 327 14.19 -6.55 24.06
CA SER A 327 13.85 -7.47 25.12
C SER A 327 13.76 -6.64 26.39
N VAL A 328 12.55 -6.27 26.80
CA VAL A 328 12.31 -5.99 28.21
C VAL A 328 12.78 -7.25 28.90
N ASN A 329 13.86 -7.16 29.69
CA ASN A 329 14.31 -8.29 30.48
C ASN A 329 13.14 -8.68 31.39
N VAL A 330 12.37 -9.69 30.98
CA VAL A 330 11.20 -10.21 31.70
C VAL A 330 11.62 -10.60 33.13
N VAL A 331 12.89 -10.94 33.32
CA VAL A 331 13.54 -11.17 34.62
C VAL A 331 13.43 -9.97 35.58
N ALA A 332 13.49 -8.73 35.09
CA ALA A 332 13.46 -7.52 35.92
C ALA A 332 12.07 -7.19 36.48
N VAL A 333 10.99 -7.67 35.85
CA VAL A 333 9.60 -7.44 36.28
C VAL A 333 9.03 -8.67 36.99
N VAL A 334 9.39 -9.88 36.55
CA VAL A 334 8.84 -11.12 37.11
C VAL A 334 9.39 -11.40 38.51
N ILE A 335 10.66 -11.09 38.80
CA ILE A 335 11.23 -11.31 40.14
C ILE A 335 10.50 -10.47 41.22
N PRO A 336 10.36 -9.14 41.09
CA PRO A 336 9.68 -8.35 42.12
C PRO A 336 8.18 -8.67 42.24
N VAL A 337 7.50 -9.02 41.14
CA VAL A 337 6.07 -9.40 41.18
C VAL A 337 5.88 -10.77 41.84
N VAL A 338 6.70 -11.78 41.51
CA VAL A 338 6.63 -13.11 42.14
C VAL A 338 7.02 -13.03 43.62
N LEU A 339 8.02 -12.22 43.97
CA LEU A 339 8.42 -11.98 45.36
C LEU A 339 7.32 -11.27 46.15
N ALA A 340 6.68 -10.26 45.57
CA ALA A 340 5.54 -9.56 46.19
C ALA A 340 4.34 -10.50 46.41
N VAL A 341 4.01 -11.36 45.44
CA VAL A 341 2.93 -12.36 45.57
C VAL A 341 3.25 -13.37 46.67
N LEU A 342 4.48 -13.88 46.75
CA LEU A 342 4.92 -14.78 47.82
C LEU A 342 4.85 -14.13 49.21
N LEU A 343 5.23 -12.86 49.31
CA LEU A 343 5.21 -12.10 50.58
C LEU A 343 3.79 -11.76 51.04
N VAL A 344 2.89 -11.44 50.12
CA VAL A 344 1.46 -11.25 50.41
C VAL A 344 0.82 -12.56 50.85
N CYS A 345 1.15 -13.70 50.22
CA CYS A 345 0.69 -15.02 50.67
C CYS A 345 1.21 -15.41 52.06
N MET A 346 2.33 -14.83 52.53
CA MET A 346 2.86 -15.03 53.88
C MET A 346 2.30 -14.02 54.91
N GLY A 347 1.25 -13.26 54.56
CA GLY A 347 0.59 -12.32 55.46
C GLY A 347 1.33 -11.00 55.67
N SER A 348 2.33 -10.69 54.82
CA SER A 348 3.07 -9.43 54.89
C SER A 348 2.46 -8.37 53.96
N ALA A 349 2.35 -7.14 54.44
CA ALA A 349 1.96 -5.99 53.62
C ALA A 349 3.19 -5.44 52.87
N VAL A 350 3.11 -5.32 51.55
CA VAL A 350 4.19 -4.78 50.72
C VAL A 350 3.80 -3.38 50.25
N LEU A 351 4.55 -2.36 50.64
CA LEU A 351 4.33 -0.96 50.23
C LEU A 351 5.39 -0.58 49.18
N PHE A 352 4.93 -0.11 48.02
CA PHE A 352 5.82 0.33 46.94
C PHE A 352 5.99 1.86 46.99
N HIS A 353 7.21 2.34 47.21
CA HIS A 353 7.54 3.77 47.04
C HIS A 353 8.43 3.94 45.81
N ILE A 354 7.94 4.72 44.84
CA ILE A 354 8.73 5.15 43.69
C ILE A 354 9.32 6.51 44.02
N THR A 355 10.57 6.55 44.45
CA THR A 355 11.29 7.82 44.63
C THR A 355 12.26 8.01 43.46
N ARG A 356 12.06 9.08 42.68
CA ARG A 356 13.14 9.60 41.83
C ARG A 356 14.28 10.07 42.74
N PRO A 357 15.56 9.87 42.38
CA PRO A 357 16.66 10.40 43.16
C PRO A 357 16.52 11.93 43.24
N SER A 358 16.31 12.43 44.46
CA SER A 358 16.52 13.84 44.78
C SER A 358 18.02 14.10 44.82
N ASP A 359 18.46 15.16 44.16
CA ASP A 359 19.85 15.64 44.01
C ASP A 359 20.71 14.98 42.92
N SER A 360 20.35 15.27 41.67
CA SER A 360 21.34 15.70 40.68
C SER A 360 20.66 16.64 39.69
N ALA A 361 21.10 17.90 39.62
CA ALA A 361 20.67 18.79 38.55
C ALA A 361 20.87 18.09 37.19
N LEU A 362 19.81 17.99 36.38
CA LEU A 362 19.83 17.39 35.06
C LEU A 362 20.80 18.20 34.16
N ARG A 363 22.08 17.83 34.14
CA ARG A 363 23.02 18.33 33.13
C ARG A 363 22.98 17.38 31.96
N CYS A 364 22.40 17.83 30.84
CA CYS A 364 22.49 17.17 29.54
C CYS A 364 23.95 17.19 29.04
N SER A 365 24.81 16.33 29.59
CA SER A 365 26.12 16.00 29.03
C SER A 365 26.74 14.83 29.80
N THR A 366 26.22 13.62 29.57
CA THR A 366 26.98 12.39 29.86
C THR A 366 26.63 11.34 28.82
N THR A 367 27.62 10.90 28.06
CA THR A 367 27.56 9.75 27.13
C THR A 367 27.65 8.40 27.86
N GLU A 368 27.56 8.38 29.18
CA GLU A 368 27.53 7.17 29.99
C GLU A 368 26.09 6.83 30.43
N PRO A 369 25.74 5.53 30.49
CA PRO A 369 24.43 5.08 30.94
C PRO A 369 24.18 5.52 32.39
N GLN A 370 23.05 6.17 32.64
CA GLN A 370 22.67 6.56 34.00
C GLN A 370 22.04 5.37 34.73
N ARG A 371 22.56 5.09 35.93
CA ARG A 371 22.00 4.09 36.84
C ARG A 371 20.74 4.67 37.49
N LEU A 372 19.59 4.06 37.21
CA LEU A 372 18.41 4.23 38.04
C LEU A 372 18.55 3.30 39.25
N SER A 373 18.60 3.87 40.44
CA SER A 373 18.62 3.15 41.71
C SER A 373 17.19 2.85 42.13
N PHE A 374 16.87 1.57 42.33
CA PHE A 374 15.58 1.14 42.87
C PHE A 374 15.84 0.61 44.27
N SER A 375 15.29 1.28 45.29
CA SER A 375 15.28 0.78 46.66
C SER A 375 13.89 0.28 47.01
N PHE A 376 13.82 -0.82 47.74
CA PHE A 376 12.58 -1.31 48.33
C PHE A 376 12.79 -1.61 49.80
N THR A 377 11.77 -1.32 50.61
CA THR A 377 11.77 -1.60 52.04
C THR A 377 10.70 -2.64 52.32
N LEU A 378 11.13 -3.80 52.81
CA LEU A 378 10.22 -4.87 53.21
C LEU A 378 9.79 -4.63 54.66
N VAL A 379 8.51 -4.37 54.89
CA VAL A 379 7.95 -4.25 56.25
C VAL A 379 7.19 -5.53 56.57
N THR A 380 7.82 -6.44 57.31
CA THR A 380 7.12 -7.61 57.86
C THR A 380 6.45 -7.21 59.17
N THR A 381 5.13 -7.37 59.25
CA THR A 381 4.41 -7.21 60.51
C THR A 381 4.14 -8.59 61.10
N ASN A 382 5.17 -9.21 61.68
CA ASN A 382 4.91 -10.23 62.68
C ASN A 382 4.68 -9.53 64.01
N THR A 383 3.57 -9.87 64.66
CA THR A 383 3.20 -9.37 65.97
C THR A 383 4.40 -9.50 66.94
N ASN A 384 4.92 -8.34 67.32
CA ASN A 384 5.77 -8.02 68.48
C ASN A 384 7.29 -7.81 68.34
N GLU A 385 7.95 -7.92 67.19
CA GLU A 385 9.33 -7.36 67.05
C GLU A 385 9.61 -6.86 65.63
N ILE A 386 9.98 -5.58 65.51
CA ILE A 386 10.48 -4.96 64.27
C ILE A 386 11.94 -5.36 64.12
N ASN A 387 12.24 -6.42 63.37
CA ASN A 387 13.59 -6.70 62.91
C ASN A 387 13.71 -6.28 61.44
N GLY A 388 14.44 -5.19 61.19
CA GLY A 388 14.74 -4.72 59.84
C GLY A 388 15.68 -5.69 59.13
N LEU A 389 15.29 -6.17 57.95
CA LEU A 389 16.19 -6.76 56.98
C LEU A 389 16.76 -5.63 56.11
N ASP A 390 18.08 -5.62 55.95
CA ASP A 390 18.79 -4.66 55.10
C ASP A 390 18.23 -4.65 53.68
N GLY A 391 18.09 -3.43 53.12
CA GLY A 391 17.53 -3.19 51.81
C GLY A 391 18.25 -3.98 50.72
N ILE A 392 17.47 -4.57 49.81
CA ILE A 392 18.01 -5.17 48.59
C ILE A 392 17.99 -4.08 47.52
N GLU A 393 19.16 -3.73 46.99
CA GLU A 393 19.27 -2.85 45.84
C GLU A 393 19.22 -3.67 44.54
N LEU A 394 18.26 -3.35 43.66
CA LEU A 394 18.23 -3.85 42.29
C LEU A 394 18.53 -2.70 41.33
N TYR A 395 19.39 -2.96 40.35
CA TYR A 395 19.75 -1.97 39.33
C TYR A 395 19.07 -2.32 38.00
N ALA A 396 18.43 -1.33 37.38
CA ALA A 396 18.04 -1.40 35.97
C ALA A 396 18.76 -0.29 35.19
N GLU A 397 19.40 -0.68 34.09
CA GLU A 397 20.10 0.24 33.20
C GLU A 397 19.14 0.69 32.10
N VAL A 398 18.79 1.99 32.10
CA VAL A 398 17.96 2.59 31.06
C VAL A 398 18.87 3.37 30.12
N LYS A 399 19.04 2.88 28.89
CA LYS A 399 19.65 3.68 27.82
C LYS A 399 18.59 4.64 27.29
N ASN A 400 18.65 5.90 27.73
CA ASN A 400 17.88 6.97 27.10
C ASN A 400 18.36 7.14 25.65
N GLN A 401 17.43 7.16 24.70
CA GLN A 401 17.75 7.49 23.31
C GLN A 401 16.68 8.45 22.78
N HIS A 402 17.00 9.75 22.78
CA HIS A 402 16.48 10.87 21.95
C HIS A 402 17.31 12.12 22.33
N ASP A 403 17.71 13.10 21.50
CA ASP A 403 17.82 13.35 20.05
C ASP A 403 18.66 14.65 19.95
N VAL A 404 19.61 14.80 19.02
CA VAL A 404 20.46 16.01 18.93
C VAL A 404 20.42 16.58 17.51
N ASP A 405 20.27 17.90 17.35
CA ASP A 405 20.32 18.58 16.03
C ASP A 405 21.74 18.68 15.43
N ASP A 406 21.84 19.14 14.17
CA ASP A 406 23.08 19.22 13.36
C ASP A 406 24.19 20.13 13.90
N SER A 407 23.99 20.74 15.07
CA SER A 407 25.03 21.48 15.81
C SER A 407 25.35 20.92 17.19
N GLY A 408 24.70 19.82 17.59
CA GLY A 408 24.95 19.19 18.87
C GLY A 408 24.03 19.68 20.00
N GLN A 409 22.87 20.31 19.73
CA GLN A 409 21.99 20.81 20.80
C GLN A 409 20.65 20.05 20.93
N LEU A 410 20.37 19.60 22.17
CA LEU A 410 19.07 19.18 22.70
C LEU A 410 18.38 20.41 23.28
N CYS A 411 17.18 20.80 22.82
CA CYS A 411 16.44 21.91 23.44
C CYS A 411 15.05 21.48 23.92
N CYS A 412 14.88 21.38 25.24
CA CYS A 412 13.69 21.93 25.89
C CYS A 412 14.04 23.36 26.33
N GLY A 413 13.38 24.36 25.72
CA GLY A 413 13.20 25.71 26.23
C GLY A 413 14.39 26.69 26.11
N LYS A 414 14.18 27.77 25.36
CA LYS A 414 14.74 29.08 25.75
C LYS A 414 13.63 30.10 25.94
N GLU A 415 13.78 30.80 27.05
CA GLU A 415 12.96 31.83 27.67
C GLU A 415 12.73 33.04 26.74
N ASN A 416 11.54 33.64 26.85
CA ASN A 416 11.35 35.09 26.93
C ASN A 416 9.88 35.36 27.29
N GLU A 417 9.62 35.70 28.56
CA GLU A 417 8.79 36.81 29.01
C GLU A 417 8.46 36.67 30.51
N ASN A 418 8.86 37.68 31.28
CA ASN A 418 8.45 37.91 32.67
C ASN A 418 7.01 38.45 32.64
N PRO A 419 6.08 38.04 33.55
CA PRO A 419 5.87 38.93 34.71
C PRO A 419 5.41 38.24 36.02
N SER A 420 5.80 38.90 37.12
CA SER A 420 5.16 39.07 38.44
C SER A 420 4.00 38.14 38.87
N TYR A 421 4.10 37.55 40.07
CA TYR A 421 3.25 37.89 41.23
C TYR A 421 3.76 37.20 42.52
N GLU A 422 3.50 37.86 43.66
CA GLU A 422 4.01 37.63 45.02
C GLU A 422 3.60 36.30 45.71
N PRO A 423 4.33 35.90 46.78
CA PRO A 423 4.04 34.69 47.55
C PRO A 423 2.95 34.92 48.61
N ALA A 424 1.88 34.15 48.55
CA ALA A 424 0.92 34.07 49.66
C ALA A 424 1.41 33.07 50.72
N LYS A 425 1.66 33.58 51.93
CA LYS A 425 1.84 32.80 53.16
C LYS A 425 0.46 32.40 53.71
N SER A 426 0.29 31.14 54.14
CA SER A 426 -0.19 30.81 55.49
C SER A 426 -0.27 29.30 55.75
N PRO A 427 -0.23 28.88 57.03
CA PRO A 427 0.05 27.52 57.49
C PRO A 427 -1.23 26.70 57.67
N ASP A 428 -1.10 25.37 57.70
CA ASP A 428 -1.62 24.59 58.82
C ASP A 428 -1.11 23.15 58.75
N ALA A 429 -0.42 22.75 59.81
CA ALA A 429 -0.16 21.36 60.13
C ALA A 429 -1.45 20.77 60.71
N ALA A 430 -1.88 19.61 60.22
CA ALA A 430 -2.78 18.74 60.95
C ALA A 430 -2.36 17.28 60.77
N VAL A 431 -1.80 16.76 61.85
CA VAL A 431 -1.67 15.33 62.15
C VAL A 431 -3.06 14.72 62.20
N VAL A 432 -3.33 13.66 61.43
CA VAL A 432 -4.40 12.70 61.72
C VAL A 432 -3.90 11.28 61.43
N ASN A 433 -3.78 10.51 62.52
CA ASN A 433 -3.53 9.07 62.53
C ASN A 433 -4.87 8.30 62.33
N PRO A 434 -4.84 6.97 62.11
CA PRO A 434 -5.65 6.28 61.11
C PRO A 434 -7.00 5.82 61.64
N ILE A 435 -7.98 5.70 60.73
CA ILE A 435 -9.16 4.87 60.94
C ILE A 435 -9.27 3.90 59.76
N TYR A 436 -9.27 2.62 60.13
CA TYR A 436 -9.63 1.48 59.30
C TYR A 436 -11.04 1.68 58.72
N GLU A 437 -11.16 1.67 57.39
CA GLU A 437 -12.38 1.20 56.74
C GLU A 437 -12.01 0.09 55.75
N ARG A 438 -12.55 -1.10 56.03
CA ARG A 438 -12.55 -2.26 55.13
C ARG A 438 -13.19 -1.86 53.81
N MET A 439 -12.42 -1.87 52.73
CA MET A 439 -12.99 -2.10 51.41
C MET A 439 -12.93 -3.60 51.08
N THR A 440 -14.07 -4.03 50.58
CA THR A 440 -14.50 -5.36 50.18
C THR A 440 -13.59 -6.02 49.16
N GLU A 441 -13.57 -7.36 49.20
CA GLU A 441 -12.87 -8.27 48.30
C GLU A 441 -13.00 -7.86 46.82
N PHE A 442 -11.86 -7.72 46.14
CA PHE A 442 -11.80 -7.64 44.68
C PHE A 442 -11.55 -9.05 44.12
N SER A 443 -12.46 -9.49 43.26
CA SER A 443 -12.39 -10.71 42.45
C SER A 443 -11.54 -10.48 41.21
N ALA A 444 -10.94 -11.54 40.67
CA ALA A 444 -9.91 -11.54 39.63
C ALA A 444 -10.37 -11.15 38.20
N ASP A 445 -11.45 -10.39 38.04
CA ASP A 445 -12.06 -10.08 36.73
C ASP A 445 -11.84 -8.64 36.22
N ASP A 446 -11.17 -7.75 36.96
CA ASP A 446 -10.99 -6.33 36.57
C ASP A 446 -9.73 -6.04 35.71
N LEU A 447 -9.13 -7.06 35.12
CA LEU A 447 -7.88 -6.92 34.37
C LEU A 447 -8.07 -7.06 32.86
N TYR A 448 -9.14 -6.51 32.30
CA TYR A 448 -9.21 -6.12 30.87
C TYR A 448 -10.44 -5.22 30.61
N SER A 449 -10.30 -3.90 30.82
CA SER A 449 -11.12 -2.90 30.11
C SER A 449 -10.44 -1.55 30.10
N GLU A 450 -10.59 -0.88 28.97
CA GLU A 450 -9.79 0.22 28.43
C GLU A 450 -9.77 1.52 29.23
N VAL A 451 -8.65 2.21 29.05
CA VAL A 451 -8.53 3.67 29.11
C VAL A 451 -9.56 4.32 28.17
N LYS A 452 -10.63 4.86 28.75
CA LYS A 452 -11.40 6.10 28.41
C LYS A 452 -12.83 5.92 28.95
N GLU A 453 -13.47 6.87 29.62
CA GLU A 453 -13.27 8.30 29.84
C GLU A 453 -14.34 8.75 30.86
N GLN A 454 -14.03 9.72 31.74
CA GLN A 454 -14.83 10.95 31.88
C GLN A 454 -14.29 11.84 33.01
N GLN A 455 -13.48 12.81 32.60
CA GLN A 455 -13.59 14.15 33.15
C GLN A 455 -15.01 14.65 32.90
N ASN A 456 -15.68 15.06 33.97
CA ASN A 456 -16.80 15.97 33.88
C ASN A 456 -16.40 17.24 34.64
N CYS A 457 -16.05 18.28 33.90
CA CYS A 457 -16.11 19.67 34.37
C CYS A 457 -16.89 20.45 33.31
N ASP A 458 -17.92 21.13 33.79
CA ASP A 458 -18.98 21.83 33.06
C ASP A 458 -18.55 23.13 32.34
N GLU A 459 -19.45 23.57 31.43
CA GLU A 459 -19.74 24.95 30.93
C GLU A 459 -19.34 25.37 29.46
N VAL A 460 -20.21 24.98 28.50
CA VAL A 460 -20.91 25.65 27.33
C VAL A 460 -20.55 27.12 26.94
N PRO A 461 -20.73 27.72 25.69
CA PRO A 461 -21.40 27.30 24.41
C PRO A 461 -20.71 27.55 23.03
N CYS A 462 -21.22 26.79 22.02
CA CYS A 462 -21.58 27.09 20.61
C CYS A 462 -20.65 27.82 19.61
N MET A 463 -20.39 27.16 18.46
CA MET A 463 -20.61 27.71 17.10
C MET A 463 -20.69 26.55 16.08
N ASP A 464 -21.80 26.50 15.35
CA ASP A 464 -22.18 25.49 14.35
C ASP A 464 -21.22 25.43 13.15
N TYR A 465 -21.08 24.26 12.54
CA TYR A 465 -21.33 24.07 11.10
C TYR A 465 -21.64 22.58 10.82
N GLU A 466 -22.81 22.36 10.23
CA GLU A 466 -23.38 21.09 9.79
C GLU A 466 -22.48 20.37 8.78
N ASN A 467 -22.42 19.03 8.86
CA ASN A 467 -22.71 18.27 7.64
C ASN A 467 -23.23 16.86 7.94
N GLU A 468 -24.28 16.55 7.19
CA GLU A 468 -25.18 15.43 7.35
C GLU A 468 -24.61 14.08 6.90
N ASN A 469 -25.29 13.05 7.40
CA ASN A 469 -25.76 11.86 6.69
C ASN A 469 -25.10 10.49 6.97
N PRO A 470 -25.93 9.42 6.95
CA PRO A 470 -25.98 8.41 7.99
C PRO A 470 -25.82 7.00 7.37
N LEU A 471 -25.82 5.96 8.21
CA LEU A 471 -26.72 4.81 8.10
C LEU A 471 -26.29 3.69 9.05
N TYR A 472 -27.17 3.45 10.01
CA TYR A 472 -27.41 2.24 10.81
C TYR A 472 -27.52 0.98 9.89
N GLU A 473 -27.42 -0.28 10.32
CA GLU A 473 -28.20 -0.90 11.40
C GLU A 473 -27.71 -2.33 11.76
N SER A 474 -27.78 -2.63 13.06
CA SER A 474 -27.97 -3.88 13.84
C SER A 474 -27.77 -5.29 13.24
N ALA A 475 -27.15 -6.17 14.04
CA ALA A 475 -27.76 -7.42 14.53
C ALA A 475 -27.05 -7.91 15.81
N ALA A 476 -27.83 -8.34 16.80
CA ALA A 476 -27.41 -8.81 18.11
C ALA A 476 -27.79 -10.29 18.33
N SER A 477 -27.16 -10.86 19.38
CA SER A 477 -27.60 -11.98 20.24
C SER A 477 -26.93 -13.36 20.04
N ASP A 478 -26.04 -13.64 21.00
CA ASP A 478 -25.98 -14.78 21.94
C ASP A 478 -26.11 -16.23 21.45
N ASP A 479 -25.05 -17.02 21.69
CA ASP A 479 -25.11 -18.08 22.70
C ASP A 479 -23.70 -18.53 23.12
N ILE A 480 -23.51 -18.60 24.44
CA ILE A 480 -22.32 -19.07 25.17
C ILE A 480 -22.40 -20.59 25.32
N LEU A 481 -21.28 -21.32 25.21
CA LEU A 481 -20.82 -22.33 26.20
C LEU A 481 -19.51 -23.03 25.77
N MET A 482 -18.46 -22.67 26.51
CA MET A 482 -17.45 -23.52 27.18
C MET A 482 -16.27 -24.20 26.43
N VAL A 483 -15.06 -23.74 26.82
CA VAL A 483 -13.93 -24.50 27.47
C VAL A 483 -13.20 -25.53 26.58
N ASN A 484 -11.86 -25.58 26.39
CA ASN A 484 -10.68 -25.26 27.21
C ASN A 484 -9.44 -25.04 26.29
N PRO A 485 -8.30 -24.52 26.81
CA PRO A 485 -7.13 -24.00 26.09
C PRO A 485 -6.02 -25.06 25.88
N ILE A 486 -4.97 -24.70 25.12
CA ILE A 486 -3.53 -25.07 25.27
C ILE A 486 -2.76 -24.74 23.97
N TYR A 487 -1.76 -23.84 24.08
CA TYR A 487 -0.57 -23.56 23.22
C TYR A 487 -0.81 -23.37 21.70
N ASP A 488 -0.36 -22.29 21.04
CA ASP A 488 0.97 -21.65 21.01
C ASP A 488 0.83 -20.21 20.46
#